data_AF-A0A9E2IW05-F1
#
_entry.id   AF-A0A9E2IW05-F1
#
_cell.length_a   1.000
_cell.length_b   1.000
_cell.length_c   1.000
_cell.angle_alpha   90.00
_cell.angle_beta   90.00
_cell.angle_gamma   90.00
#
_symmetry.space_group_name_H-M   'P 1'
#
loop_
_entity.id
_entity.type
_entity.pdbx_description
1 polymer ?
#
loop_
_entity_poly.entity_id
_entity_poly.type
_entity_poly.pdbx_seq_one_letter_code
_entity_poly.pdbx_strand_id
1 'polypeptide(L)' 'MVLAYIDKHGSIKRADVMDLCRITKDQAYKLLNRLRSSGQIAQIGSRKGAVYERQRQYMR' A
#
# COMPACT_ATOMS: atom_id res chain seq x y z
N MET A 1 4.97 -7.05 5.92
CA MET A 1 5.30 -7.37 4.51
C MET A 1 5.06 -6.18 3.58
N VAL A 2 3.82 -5.70 3.39
CA VAL A 2 3.55 -4.53 2.52
C VAL A 2 4.31 -3.27 2.94
N LEU A 3 4.29 -2.91 4.23
CA LEU A 3 5.01 -1.73 4.72
C LEU A 3 6.53 -1.83 4.50
N ALA A 4 7.14 -2.95 4.86
CA ALA A 4 8.56 -3.19 4.62
C ALA A 4 8.92 -3.14 3.13
N TYR A 5 8.05 -3.63 2.24
CA TYR A 5 8.24 -3.49 0.80
C TYR A 5 8.22 -2.02 0.39
N ILE A 6 7.24 -1.24 0.85
CA ILE A 6 7.16 0.20 0.56
C ILE A 6 8.38 0.94 1.12
N ASP A 7 8.82 0.61 2.34
CA ASP A 7 9.99 1.23 2.96
C ASP A 7 11.28 0.96 2.15
N LYS A 8 11.38 -0.22 1.50
CA LYS A 8 12.52 -0.62 0.66
C LYS A 8 12.43 -0.14 -0.79
N HIS A 9 11.25 -0.15 -1.40
CA HIS A 9 11.02 0.05 -2.83
C HIS A 9 10.30 1.38 -3.15
N GLY A 10 9.94 2.16 -2.13
CA GLY A 10 9.29 3.47 -2.24
C GLY A 10 7.77 3.41 -2.35
N SER A 11 7.25 2.54 -3.23
CA SER A 11 5.80 2.41 -3.44
C SER A 11 5.40 0.98 -3.81
N ILE A 12 4.10 0.70 -3.78
CA ILE A 12 3.56 -0.59 -4.22
C ILE A 12 2.22 -0.41 -4.95
N LYS A 13 1.96 -1.21 -5.99
CA LYS A 13 0.64 -1.30 -6.62
C LYS A 13 -0.19 -2.39 -5.96
N ARG A 14 -1.51 -2.32 -6.10
CA ARG A 14 -2.41 -3.39 -5.59
C ARG A 14 -2.10 -4.76 -6.20
N ALA A 15 -1.68 -4.82 -7.46
CA ALA A 15 -1.28 -6.07 -8.10
C ALA A 15 -0.05 -6.69 -7.39
N ASP A 16 0.98 -5.89 -7.14
CA ASP A 16 2.17 -6.34 -6.41
C ASP A 16 1.83 -6.80 -5.00
N VAL A 17 0.84 -6.19 -4.32
CA VAL A 17 0.33 -6.68 -3.02
C VAL A 17 -0.27 -8.08 -3.14
N MET A 18 -1.01 -8.37 -4.21
CA MET A 18 -1.61 -9.69 -4.46
C MET A 18 -0.50 -10.74 -4.62
N ASP A 19 0.52 -10.43 -5.42
CA ASP A 19 1.63 -11.34 -5.68
C ASP A 19 2.51 -11.54 -4.45
N LEU A 20 2.83 -10.45 -3.74
CA LEU A 20 3.65 -10.46 -2.53
C LEU A 20 2.97 -11.24 -1.39
N CYS A 21 1.66 -11.03 -1.20
CA CYS A 21 0.93 -11.64 -0.08
C CYS A 21 0.22 -12.94 -0.44
N ARG A 22 0.20 -13.35 -1.71
CA ARG A 22 -0.57 -14.50 -2.23
C ARG A 22 -2.05 -14.41 -1.85
N ILE A 23 -2.64 -13.24 -2.05
CA ILE A 23 -4.05 -12.94 -1.71
C ILE A 23 -4.84 -12.46 -2.92
N THR A 24 -6.16 -12.58 -2.83
CA THR A 24 -7.06 -12.10 -3.89
C THR A 24 -7.05 -10.58 -3.99
N LYS A 25 -7.55 -10.06 -5.12
CA LYS A 25 -7.69 -8.61 -5.37
C LYS A 25 -8.51 -7.90 -4.29
N ASP A 26 -9.57 -8.54 -3.80
CA ASP A 26 -10.46 -7.96 -2.78
C ASP A 26 -9.79 -7.96 -1.40
N GLN A 27 -9.04 -9.01 -1.08
CA GLN A 27 -8.22 -9.06 0.13
C GLN A 27 -7.11 -8.00 0.10
N ALA A 28 -6.43 -7.83 -1.04
CA ALA A 28 -5.44 -6.79 -1.23
C ALA A 28 -6.04 -5.38 -1.07
N TYR A 29 -7.23 -5.15 -1.63
CA TYR A 29 -7.96 -3.89 -1.44
C TYR A 29 -8.29 -3.64 0.04
N LYS A 30 -8.85 -4.63 0.76
CA LYS A 30 -9.17 -4.51 2.19
C LYS A 30 -7.92 -4.23 3.04
N LEU A 31 -6.81 -4.89 2.73
CA LEU A 31 -5.52 -4.68 3.38
C LEU A 31 -5.03 -3.24 3.19
N LEU A 32 -4.98 -2.77 1.94
CA LEU A 32 -4.54 -1.42 1.60
C LEU A 32 -5.46 -0.35 2.21
N ASN A 33 -6.78 -0.57 2.18
CA ASN A 33 -7.73 0.36 2.77
C ASN A 33 -7.54 0.48 4.28
N ARG A 34 -7.33 -0.64 4.99
CA ARG A 34 -7.02 -0.62 6.43
C ARG A 34 -5.73 0.14 6.74
N LEU A 35 -4.65 -0.11 5.97
CA LEU A 35 -3.39 0.61 6.15
C LEU A 35 -3.55 2.12 5.90
N ARG A 36 -4.31 2.49 4.86
CA ARG A 36 -4.63 3.88 4.55
C ARG A 36 -5.45 4.54 5.65
N SER A 37 -6.51 3.88 6.13
CA SER A 37 -7.36 4.38 7.22
C SER A 37 -6.57 4.56 8.53
N SER A 38 -5.56 3.74 8.77
CA SER A 38 -4.65 3.90 9.91
C SER A 38 -3.54 4.94 9.72
N GLY A 39 -3.54 5.68 8.60
CA GLY A 39 -2.53 6.71 8.31
C GLY A 39 -1.13 6.17 8.08
N GLN A 40 -0.98 4.90 7.70
CA GLN A 40 0.32 4.26 7.48
C GLN A 40 0.82 4.39 6.05
N ILE A 41 -0.09 4.52 5.09
CA ILE A 41 0.18 4.69 3.67
C ILE A 41 -0.80 5.69 3.07
N ALA A 42 -0.39 6.36 2.00
CA ALA A 42 -1.25 7.20 1.17
C ALA A 42 -1.37 6.62 -0.24
N GLN A 43 -2.54 6.75 -0.84
CA GLN A 43 -2.73 6.41 -2.25
C GLN A 43 -2.35 7.61 -3.12
N ILE A 44 -1.45 7.42 -4.07
CA ILE A 44 -1.07 8.41 -5.07
C ILE A 44 -1.67 8.00 -6.41
N GLY A 45 -2.35 8.94 -7.08
CA GLY A 45 -3.03 8.69 -8.34
C GLY A 45 -4.33 7.87 -8.20
N SER A 46 -4.89 7.48 -9.35
CA SER A 46 -6.19 6.80 -9.41
C SER A 46 -6.22 5.67 -10.45
N ARG A 47 -7.24 4.81 -10.33
CA ARG A 47 -7.51 3.68 -11.26
C ARG A 47 -6.28 2.79 -11.46
N LYS A 48 -5.87 2.54 -12.73
CA LYS A 48 -4.74 1.67 -13.08
C LYS A 48 -3.37 2.24 -12.68
N GLY A 49 -3.26 3.56 -12.50
CA GLY A 49 -2.02 4.23 -12.10
C GLY A 49 -1.85 4.39 -10.59
N ALA A 50 -2.79 3.88 -9.78
CA ALA A 50 -2.72 4.05 -8.34
C ALA A 50 -1.56 3.25 -7.74
N VAL A 51 -0.70 3.96 -7.01
CA VAL A 51 0.36 3.40 -6.15
C VAL A 51 0.12 3.80 -4.71
N TYR A 52 0.73 3.07 -3.79
CA TYR A 52 0.68 3.36 -2.36
C TYR A 52 2.07 3.61 -1.82
N GLU A 53 2.24 4.75 -1.14
CA GLU A 53 3.51 5.21 -0.58
C GLU A 53 3.40 5.33 0.94
N ARG A 54 4.55 5.33 1.64
CA ARG A 54 4.59 5.46 3.09
C ARG A 54 4.11 6.86 3.49
N GLN A 55 3.13 6.93 4.39
CA GLN A 55 2.80 8.19 5.02
C GLN A 55 3.81 8.42 6.14
N ARG A 56 4.91 9.12 5.84
CA ARG A 56 5.87 9.53 6.86
C ARG A 56 5.18 10.56 7.75
N GLN A 57 4.76 10.12 8.94
CA GLN A 57 4.46 11.07 10.00
C GLN A 57 5.79 11.76 10.33
N TYR A 58 5.82 13.09 10.22
CA TYR A 58 6.87 13.87 10.85
C TYR A 58 6.77 13.54 12.34
N MET A 59 7.68 12.70 12.83
CA MET A 59 7.89 12.51 14.26
C MET A 59 8.25 13.90 14.79
N ARG A 60 7.33 14.51 15.53
CA ARG A 60 7.66 15.62 16.43
C ARG A 60 8.60 15.11 17.51
#